data_AF-A0A7Y5NDA0-F1
#
_entry.id   AF-A0A7Y5NDA0-F1
#
_cell.length_a   1.000
_cell.length_b   1.000
_cell.length_c   1.000
_cell.angle_alpha   90.00
_cell.angle_beta   90.00
_cell.angle_gamma   90.00
#
_symmetry.space_group_name_H-M   'P 1'
#
loop_
_entity.id
_entity.type
_entity.pdbx_description
1 polymer ?
#
loop_
_entity_poly.entity_id
_entity_poly.type
_entity_poly.pdbx_seq_one_letter_code
_entity_poly.pdbx_strand_id
1 'polypeptide(L)'
;MPSNNDKLCFVLMPFRNDLRTVYTEAIKTACDKAGFKAVRADELIGPFNIHRDIIEYIFSSDAIIADLTDWNPNVFYELGVAHAIANKTIMIVQKGQELPFDIHNYRCIAYDLSEPGLRALAYQVGEYLEHLEAWSKRPTNPVQEFKRDHVFIAPEEVKKLRRELQRKEAQLKASVPKAELEKVQRELRAHMKNSVAKTEWEALQKQLQTKIAENIGLEQENARLQSEVKPAPQTRAAKPDKAKRLRDQPKKLSLEEVKAMLAKEGFYDDRWNKDGKGIIHQYETKKLGDGAVVLDHATGLMWQQSGSPNAVTYAAAESYVREKNNERFAGFNDWRLPTLEEAMSLMEREKKNGALYIDPVFDRTQQWIWTADRYSESSCWVAYFFNGGCNDRLVFNYFYVRLVR
;
A
#
# COMPACT_ATOMS: atom_id res chain seq x y z
N MET A 1 26.10 13.35 7.60
CA MET A 1 25.68 12.65 6.36
C MET A 1 26.93 12.38 5.55
N PRO A 2 27.17 11.14 5.07
CA PRO A 2 28.27 10.85 4.16
C PRO A 2 28.19 11.74 2.90
N SER A 3 29.34 12.06 2.32
CA SER A 3 29.46 12.80 1.06
C SER A 3 28.70 12.10 -0.08
N ASN A 4 28.17 12.91 -1.00
CA ASN A 4 27.18 12.55 -2.02
C ASN A 4 27.68 11.61 -3.16
N ASN A 5 28.71 10.79 -2.93
CA ASN A 5 29.32 9.94 -3.98
C ASN A 5 29.90 8.58 -3.51
N ASP A 6 29.81 8.22 -2.22
CA ASP A 6 30.33 6.94 -1.72
C ASP A 6 29.25 5.85 -1.77
N LYS A 7 29.52 4.70 -2.40
CA LYS A 7 28.59 3.57 -2.40
C LYS A 7 28.47 3.01 -0.98
N LEU A 8 27.26 2.85 -0.47
CA LEU A 8 27.02 2.42 0.91
C LEU A 8 26.80 0.91 0.98
N CYS A 9 27.53 0.21 1.87
CA CYS A 9 27.28 -1.18 2.18
C CYS A 9 26.84 -1.32 3.64
N PHE A 10 25.58 -1.70 3.88
CA PHE A 10 25.08 -1.88 5.24
C PHE A 10 25.23 -3.32 5.71
N VAL A 11 25.67 -3.48 6.96
CA VAL A 11 26.06 -4.77 7.52
C VAL A 11 25.08 -5.16 8.63
N LEU A 12 24.31 -6.22 8.36
CA LEU A 12 23.40 -6.86 9.30
C LEU A 12 24.18 -7.96 10.01
N MET A 13 24.47 -7.79 11.29
CA MET A 13 25.33 -8.70 12.04
C MET A 13 24.98 -8.70 13.53
N PRO A 14 25.10 -9.85 14.22
CA PRO A 14 24.96 -9.88 15.68
C PRO A 14 25.99 -8.97 16.37
N PHE A 15 25.57 -8.22 17.39
CA PHE A 15 26.46 -7.37 18.18
C PHE A 15 27.27 -8.18 19.21
N ARG A 16 28.11 -9.10 18.73
CA ARG A 16 29.00 -9.90 19.57
C ARG A 16 30.46 -9.50 19.39
N ASN A 17 31.23 -9.60 20.47
CA ASN A 17 32.63 -9.18 20.47
C ASN A 17 33.55 -10.12 19.68
N ASP A 18 33.23 -11.42 19.64
CA ASP A 18 33.96 -12.44 18.90
C ASP A 18 33.79 -12.31 17.37
N LEU A 19 32.70 -11.69 16.91
CA LEU A 19 32.47 -11.38 15.49
C LEU A 19 33.03 -10.02 15.08
N ARG A 20 33.65 -9.27 16.01
CA ARG A 20 34.19 -7.94 15.72
C ARG A 20 35.28 -7.99 14.66
N THR A 21 36.16 -9.00 14.69
CA THR A 21 37.22 -9.21 13.70
C THR A 21 36.67 -9.54 12.32
N VAL A 22 35.56 -10.29 12.25
CA VAL A 22 34.84 -10.54 10.98
C VAL A 22 34.42 -9.21 10.35
N TYR A 23 33.85 -8.31 11.15
CA TYR A 23 33.45 -6.99 10.66
C TYR A 23 34.65 -6.12 10.28
N THR A 24 35.65 -5.97 11.16
CA THR A 24 36.74 -5.01 10.96
C THR A 24 37.80 -5.49 9.98
N GLU A 25 38.17 -6.76 10.01
CA GLU A 25 39.28 -7.30 9.22
C GLU A 25 38.83 -7.88 7.89
N ALA A 26 37.63 -8.46 7.81
CA ALA A 26 37.11 -9.02 6.57
C ALA A 26 36.14 -8.08 5.85
N ILE A 27 35.00 -7.73 6.47
CA ILE A 27 33.92 -6.99 5.80
C ILE A 27 34.35 -5.57 5.43
N LYS A 28 34.86 -4.77 6.38
CA LYS A 28 35.34 -3.41 6.08
C LYS A 28 36.43 -3.41 5.02
N THR A 29 37.42 -4.28 5.16
CA THR A 29 38.52 -4.43 4.19
C THR A 29 38.01 -4.76 2.78
N ALA A 30 37.02 -5.65 2.66
CA ALA A 30 36.41 -6.00 1.38
C ALA A 30 35.65 -4.82 0.77
N CYS A 31 34.84 -4.14 1.58
CA CYS A 31 34.08 -2.96 1.16
C CYS A 31 35.01 -1.84 0.69
N ASP A 32 36.03 -1.49 1.47
CA ASP A 32 36.98 -0.42 1.13
C ASP A 32 37.68 -0.69 -0.21
N LYS A 33 38.10 -1.93 -0.46
CA LYS A 33 38.72 -2.34 -1.73
C LYS A 33 37.75 -2.26 -2.91
N ALA A 34 36.50 -2.63 -2.71
CA ALA A 34 35.45 -2.58 -3.73
C ALA A 34 34.84 -1.17 -3.91
N GLY A 35 35.32 -0.16 -3.17
CA GLY A 35 34.81 1.22 -3.24
C GLY A 35 33.48 1.44 -2.53
N PHE A 36 33.16 0.60 -1.54
CA PHE A 36 31.99 0.73 -0.67
C PHE A 36 32.39 1.21 0.72
N LYS A 37 31.56 2.06 1.31
CA LYS A 37 31.64 2.40 2.73
C LYS A 37 30.81 1.42 3.54
N ALA A 38 31.47 0.56 4.31
CA ALA A 38 30.80 -0.34 5.26
C ALA A 38 30.24 0.43 6.47
N VAL A 39 28.98 0.17 6.83
CA VAL A 39 28.33 0.73 8.02
C VAL A 39 27.59 -0.38 8.75
N ARG A 40 27.78 -0.46 10.07
CA ARG A 40 27.03 -1.36 10.97
C ARG A 40 26.14 -0.54 11.91
N ALA A 41 25.02 -1.13 12.33
CA ALA A 41 23.99 -0.45 13.11
C ALA A 41 24.47 0.14 14.45
N ASP A 42 25.51 -0.41 15.09
CA ASP A 42 26.10 0.15 16.33
C ASP A 42 27.07 1.32 16.08
N GLU A 43 27.48 1.56 14.83
CA GLU A 43 28.28 2.73 14.45
C GLU A 43 27.40 3.97 14.14
N LEU A 44 26.08 3.80 14.20
CA LEU A 44 25.11 4.87 14.02
C LEU A 44 25.00 5.69 15.32
N ILE A 45 25.79 6.77 15.39
CA ILE A 45 25.81 7.67 16.55
C ILE A 45 24.64 8.68 16.45
N GLY A 46 23.65 8.56 17.35
CA GLY A 46 22.56 9.53 17.49
C GLY A 46 21.45 9.10 18.48
N PRO A 47 20.61 10.03 18.98
CA PRO A 47 19.55 9.74 19.96
C PRO A 47 18.28 9.13 19.33
N PHE A 48 18.43 8.30 18.29
CA PHE A 48 17.34 7.88 17.41
C PHE A 48 16.85 6.45 17.69
N ASN A 49 15.67 6.11 17.16
CA ASN A 49 15.12 4.77 17.26
C ASN A 49 15.91 3.84 16.33
N ILE A 50 16.76 3.00 16.91
CA ILE A 50 17.66 2.06 16.24
C ILE A 50 16.95 1.27 15.13
N HIS A 51 15.70 0.84 15.35
CA HIS A 51 14.95 0.07 14.35
C HIS A 51 14.57 0.88 13.11
N ARG A 52 14.23 2.17 13.28
CA ARG A 52 13.89 3.03 12.14
C ARG A 52 15.13 3.27 11.28
N ASP A 53 16.26 3.55 11.92
CA ASP A 53 17.51 3.84 11.22
C ASP A 53 17.98 2.60 10.46
N ILE A 54 17.95 1.42 11.08
CA ILE A 54 18.28 0.14 10.41
C ILE A 54 17.48 -0.03 9.12
N ILE A 55 16.16 0.20 9.15
CA ILE A 55 15.33 0.12 7.95
C ILE A 55 15.72 1.19 6.92
N GLU A 56 15.92 2.44 7.33
CA GLU A 56 16.37 3.51 6.43
C GLU A 56 17.72 3.20 5.76
N TYR A 57 18.66 2.59 6.49
CA TYR A 57 19.95 2.12 5.96
C TYR A 57 19.78 0.95 4.99
N ILE A 58 18.93 -0.04 5.29
CA ILE A 58 18.60 -1.13 4.35
C ILE A 58 18.05 -0.56 3.03
N PHE A 59 17.14 0.43 3.12
CA PHE A 59 16.56 1.07 1.94
C PHE A 59 17.61 1.84 1.13
N SER A 60 18.44 2.65 1.78
CA SER A 60 19.36 3.58 1.14
C SER A 60 20.70 3.00 0.70
N SER A 61 21.08 1.81 1.18
CA SER A 61 22.38 1.20 0.86
C SER A 61 22.45 0.63 -0.54
N ASP A 62 23.61 0.69 -1.17
CA ASP A 62 23.86 0.08 -2.49
C ASP A 62 24.05 -1.43 -2.40
N ALA A 63 24.62 -1.92 -1.29
CA ALA A 63 24.82 -3.34 -0.99
C ALA A 63 24.44 -3.66 0.45
N ILE A 64 24.10 -4.92 0.72
CA ILE A 64 23.83 -5.43 2.07
C ILE A 64 24.65 -6.69 2.29
N ILE A 65 25.32 -6.79 3.45
CA ILE A 65 25.96 -8.02 3.92
C ILE A 65 25.22 -8.48 5.18
N ALA A 66 24.76 -9.73 5.19
CA ALA A 66 24.04 -10.31 6.31
C ALA A 66 24.80 -11.51 6.89
N ASP A 67 25.24 -11.39 8.15
CA ASP A 67 25.88 -12.48 8.89
C ASP A 67 24.84 -13.29 9.67
N LEU A 68 24.57 -14.50 9.19
CA LEU A 68 23.52 -15.39 9.68
C LEU A 68 24.00 -16.33 10.81
N THR A 69 25.22 -16.10 11.31
CA THR A 69 25.80 -16.89 12.40
C THR A 69 24.90 -16.89 13.64
N ASP A 70 24.75 -18.07 14.23
CA ASP A 70 23.94 -18.41 15.39
C ASP A 70 22.44 -18.17 15.25
N TRP A 71 21.96 -18.02 14.02
CA TRP A 71 20.53 -17.87 13.72
C TRP A 71 19.90 -16.69 14.46
N ASN A 72 20.63 -15.57 14.55
CA ASN A 72 20.17 -14.39 15.27
C ASN A 72 18.81 -13.91 14.72
N PRO A 73 17.71 -13.95 15.50
CA PRO A 73 16.37 -13.64 14.98
C PRO A 73 16.24 -12.22 14.42
N ASN A 74 16.99 -11.26 14.97
CA ASN A 74 16.96 -9.88 14.52
C ASN A 74 17.57 -9.76 13.11
N VAL A 75 18.71 -10.43 12.89
CA VAL A 75 19.35 -10.43 11.56
C VAL A 75 18.46 -11.11 10.52
N PHE A 76 17.76 -12.19 10.88
CA PHE A 76 16.79 -12.84 9.98
C PHE A 76 15.59 -11.95 9.66
N TYR A 77 15.10 -11.18 10.63
CA TYR A 77 14.05 -10.19 10.39
C TYR A 77 14.53 -9.09 9.41
N GLU A 78 15.71 -8.53 9.64
CA GLU A 78 16.32 -7.52 8.77
C GLU A 78 16.62 -8.07 7.36
N LEU A 79 17.08 -9.32 7.28
CA LEU A 79 17.28 -10.05 6.02
C LEU A 79 15.98 -10.16 5.22
N GLY A 80 14.87 -10.48 5.89
CA GLY A 80 13.55 -10.54 5.25
C GLY A 80 13.15 -9.19 4.65
N VAL A 81 13.39 -8.10 5.38
CA VAL A 81 13.13 -6.73 4.86
C VAL A 81 14.05 -6.39 3.70
N ALA A 82 15.35 -6.71 3.79
CA ALA A 82 16.32 -6.50 2.73
C ALA A 82 15.91 -7.23 1.44
N HIS A 83 15.56 -8.52 1.55
CA HIS A 83 15.04 -9.33 0.46
C HIS A 83 13.77 -8.73 -0.15
N ALA A 84 12.88 -8.15 0.66
CA ALA A 84 11.67 -7.49 0.19
C ALA A 84 11.91 -6.14 -0.50
N ILE A 85 13.09 -5.54 -0.38
CA ILE A 85 13.38 -4.25 -1.01
C ILE A 85 14.07 -4.47 -2.35
N ALA A 86 15.26 -5.06 -2.33
CA ALA A 86 16.10 -5.16 -3.52
C ALA A 86 16.96 -6.43 -3.50
N ASN A 87 17.38 -6.85 -4.69
CA ASN A 87 18.20 -8.03 -4.88
C ASN A 87 19.70 -7.72 -4.76
N LYS A 88 20.13 -7.26 -3.57
CA LYS A 88 21.47 -6.70 -3.32
C LYS A 88 22.15 -7.25 -2.06
N THR A 89 21.68 -8.39 -1.57
CA THR A 89 22.15 -8.98 -0.30
C THR A 89 23.15 -10.11 -0.53
N ILE A 90 24.27 -10.07 0.19
CA ILE A 90 25.28 -11.12 0.31
C ILE A 90 25.10 -11.77 1.68
N MET A 91 24.85 -13.08 1.71
CA MET A 91 24.72 -13.83 2.96
C MET A 91 26.06 -14.48 3.32
N ILE A 92 26.44 -14.40 4.60
CA ILE A 92 27.63 -15.05 5.15
C ILE A 92 27.23 -15.84 6.42
N VAL A 93 27.97 -16.91 6.72
CA VAL A 93 27.72 -17.75 7.91
C VAL A 93 28.99 -18.42 8.38
N GLN A 94 29.16 -18.60 9.69
CA GLN A 94 30.26 -19.39 10.22
C GLN A 94 30.12 -20.88 9.82
N LYS A 95 31.23 -21.50 9.41
CA LYS A 95 31.33 -22.91 9.02
C LYS A 95 30.80 -23.83 10.13
N GLY A 96 30.09 -24.88 9.72
CA GLY A 96 29.49 -25.85 10.63
C GLY A 96 28.07 -25.52 11.06
N GLN A 97 27.52 -24.38 10.62
CA GLN A 97 26.12 -24.03 10.84
C GLN A 97 25.32 -24.24 9.56
N GLU A 98 24.19 -24.94 9.68
CA GLU A 98 23.24 -25.11 8.58
C GLU A 98 22.28 -23.93 8.52
N LEU A 99 21.88 -23.53 7.32
CA LEU A 99 20.88 -22.49 7.14
C LEU A 99 19.46 -23.07 7.24
N PRO A 100 18.48 -22.29 7.73
CA PRO A 100 17.08 -22.70 7.71
C PRO A 100 16.58 -23.06 6.32
N PHE A 101 15.61 -23.98 6.25
CA PHE A 101 15.05 -24.52 5.01
C PHE A 101 14.63 -23.45 3.99
N ASP A 102 14.08 -22.32 4.46
CA ASP A 102 13.60 -21.23 3.61
C ASP A 102 14.70 -20.55 2.75
N ILE A 103 15.96 -20.60 3.21
CA ILE A 103 17.10 -19.97 2.54
C ILE A 103 18.26 -20.94 2.23
N HIS A 104 18.13 -22.21 2.61
CA HIS A 104 19.15 -23.24 2.46
C HIS A 104 19.65 -23.42 1.00
N ASN A 105 18.77 -23.26 0.01
CA ASN A 105 19.11 -23.44 -1.40
C ASN A 105 19.82 -22.24 -2.05
N TYR A 106 20.03 -21.15 -1.30
CA TYR A 106 20.67 -19.95 -1.81
C TYR A 106 22.15 -19.92 -1.42
N ARG A 107 22.97 -19.29 -2.29
CA ARG A 107 24.40 -19.18 -2.05
C ARG A 107 24.66 -18.34 -0.80
N CYS A 108 25.46 -18.88 0.09
CA CYS A 108 25.94 -18.23 1.30
C CYS A 108 27.44 -18.49 1.45
N ILE A 109 28.21 -17.48 1.82
CA ILE A 109 29.65 -17.60 2.03
C ILE A 109 29.91 -18.16 3.42
N ALA A 110 30.47 -19.37 3.47
CA ALA A 110 30.88 -20.00 4.72
C ALA A 110 32.29 -19.57 5.14
N TYR A 111 32.47 -19.08 6.37
CA TYR A 111 33.77 -18.61 6.88
C TYR A 111 34.17 -19.25 8.21
N ASP A 112 35.43 -19.12 8.59
CA ASP A 112 35.90 -19.44 9.94
C ASP A 112 36.76 -18.30 10.48
N LEU A 113 36.95 -18.26 11.80
CA LEU A 113 37.62 -17.17 12.50
C LEU A 113 39.15 -17.24 12.42
N SER A 114 39.72 -18.19 11.68
CA SER A 114 41.17 -18.21 11.47
C SER A 114 41.60 -17.07 10.54
N GLU A 115 42.84 -16.62 10.68
CA GLU A 115 43.38 -15.55 9.83
C GLU A 115 43.30 -15.89 8.32
N PRO A 116 43.61 -17.13 7.85
CA PRO A 116 43.34 -17.52 6.48
C PRO A 116 41.85 -17.51 6.11
N GLY A 117 40.98 -17.91 7.04
CA GLY A 117 39.52 -17.90 6.87
C GLY A 117 38.96 -16.50 6.66
N LEU A 118 39.38 -15.54 7.49
CA LEU A 118 38.98 -14.13 7.37
C LEU A 118 39.51 -13.49 6.09
N ARG A 119 40.74 -13.80 5.66
CA ARG A 119 41.26 -13.37 4.35
C ARG A 119 40.45 -13.93 3.18
N ALA A 120 40.09 -15.21 3.24
CA ALA A 120 39.26 -15.84 2.23
C ALA A 120 37.86 -15.22 2.18
N LEU A 121 37.25 -14.96 3.34
CA LEU A 121 35.98 -14.23 3.44
C LEU A 121 36.08 -12.84 2.82
N ALA A 122 37.11 -12.06 3.16
CA ALA A 122 37.33 -10.72 2.62
C ALA A 122 37.43 -10.74 1.09
N TYR A 123 38.18 -11.70 0.54
CA TYR A 123 38.30 -11.89 -0.91
C TYR A 123 36.95 -12.21 -1.56
N GLN A 124 36.22 -13.20 -1.03
CA GLN A 124 34.92 -13.60 -1.60
C GLN A 124 33.87 -12.51 -1.51
N VAL A 125 33.78 -11.79 -0.38
CA VAL A 125 32.88 -10.64 -0.23
C VAL A 125 33.25 -9.55 -1.24
N GLY A 126 34.55 -9.26 -1.42
CA GLY A 126 35.03 -8.31 -2.42
C GLY A 126 34.58 -8.67 -3.84
N GLU A 127 34.78 -9.93 -4.26
CA GLU A 127 34.34 -10.42 -5.56
C GLU A 127 32.82 -10.26 -5.76
N TYR A 128 32.01 -10.53 -4.72
CA TYR A 128 30.56 -10.34 -4.81
C TYR A 128 30.19 -8.86 -4.90
N LEU A 129 30.87 -7.97 -4.17
CA LEU A 129 30.61 -6.52 -4.24
C LEU A 129 30.98 -5.93 -5.61
N GLU A 130 32.12 -6.32 -6.17
CA GLU A 130 32.58 -5.87 -7.49
C GLU A 130 31.62 -6.31 -8.61
N HIS A 131 31.02 -7.50 -8.49
CA HIS A 131 30.10 -8.05 -9.48
C HIS A 131 28.62 -7.82 -9.15
N LEU A 132 28.30 -7.00 -8.14
CA LEU A 132 26.94 -6.76 -7.64
C LEU A 132 25.93 -6.45 -8.75
N GLU A 133 26.26 -5.54 -9.66
CA GLU A 133 25.38 -5.16 -10.77
C GLU A 133 25.11 -6.30 -11.76
N ALA A 134 26.03 -7.25 -11.87
CA ALA A 134 25.89 -8.39 -12.78
C ALA A 134 24.97 -9.46 -12.19
N TRP A 135 25.19 -9.88 -10.95
CA TRP A 135 24.42 -10.96 -10.35
C TRP A 135 23.07 -10.50 -9.78
N SER A 136 22.93 -9.24 -9.38
CA SER A 136 21.64 -8.67 -8.91
C SER A 136 20.52 -8.70 -9.96
N LYS A 137 20.86 -8.92 -11.24
CA LYS A 137 19.90 -9.10 -12.34
C LYS A 137 19.13 -10.41 -12.28
N ARG A 138 19.58 -11.38 -11.48
CA ARG A 138 18.90 -12.68 -11.28
C ARG A 138 18.49 -12.80 -9.82
N PRO A 139 17.26 -13.25 -9.52
CA PRO A 139 16.84 -13.45 -8.13
C PRO A 139 17.88 -14.26 -7.34
N THR A 140 18.31 -13.74 -6.18
CA THR A 140 19.25 -14.44 -5.28
C THR A 140 18.61 -14.81 -3.94
N ASN A 141 17.29 -14.65 -3.82
CA ASN A 141 16.53 -14.94 -2.62
C ASN A 141 15.04 -15.21 -2.97
N PRO A 142 14.27 -15.86 -2.07
CA PRO A 142 12.93 -16.35 -2.41
C PRO A 142 11.93 -15.22 -2.65
N VAL A 143 12.12 -14.07 -2.01
CA VAL A 143 11.23 -12.91 -2.20
C VAL A 143 11.42 -12.31 -3.59
N GLN A 144 12.66 -12.23 -4.07
CA GLN A 144 12.96 -11.71 -5.40
C GLN A 144 12.59 -12.70 -6.52
N GLU A 145 12.56 -14.00 -6.23
CA GLU A 145 12.02 -15.01 -7.17
C GLU A 145 10.53 -14.79 -7.42
N PHE A 146 9.77 -14.49 -6.36
CA PHE A 146 8.35 -14.15 -6.46
C PHE A 146 8.11 -12.80 -7.15
N LYS A 147 8.98 -11.80 -6.95
CA LYS A 147 8.84 -10.44 -7.50
C LYS A 147 8.95 -10.32 -9.02
N ARG A 148 9.28 -11.38 -9.77
CA ARG A 148 9.37 -11.31 -11.25
C ARG A 148 8.11 -10.72 -11.91
N ASP A 149 6.95 -10.79 -11.25
CA ASP A 149 5.69 -10.26 -11.76
C ASP A 149 5.26 -8.89 -11.17
N HIS A 150 5.96 -8.37 -10.15
CA HIS A 150 5.56 -7.13 -9.45
C HIS A 150 6.77 -6.24 -9.08
N VAL A 151 6.94 -5.13 -9.79
CA VAL A 151 8.00 -4.14 -9.54
C VAL A 151 7.67 -3.32 -8.29
N PHE A 152 8.51 -3.44 -7.26
CA PHE A 152 8.50 -2.50 -6.13
C PHE A 152 9.43 -1.33 -6.47
N ILE A 153 8.86 -0.19 -6.88
CA ILE A 153 9.63 1.04 -7.13
C ILE A 153 9.69 1.83 -5.83
N ALA A 154 10.90 2.18 -5.38
CA ALA A 154 11.06 3.01 -4.19
C ALA A 154 10.31 4.35 -4.38
N PRO A 155 9.59 4.86 -3.36
CA PRO A 155 8.78 6.08 -3.51
C PRO A 155 9.55 7.30 -4.01
N GLU A 156 10.84 7.41 -3.70
CA GLU A 156 11.70 8.49 -4.18
C GLU A 156 12.12 8.33 -5.65
N GLU A 157 12.30 7.10 -6.14
CA GLU A 157 12.47 6.84 -7.57
C GLU A 157 11.21 7.17 -8.36
N VAL A 158 10.02 6.84 -7.84
CA VAL A 158 8.76 7.23 -8.46
C VAL A 158 8.64 8.75 -8.56
N LYS A 159 9.01 9.49 -7.50
CA LYS A 159 9.02 10.96 -7.53
C LYS A 159 10.04 11.52 -8.51
N LYS A 160 11.25 10.95 -8.58
CA LYS A 160 12.30 11.35 -9.53
C LYS A 160 11.86 11.14 -10.97
N LEU A 161 11.33 9.95 -11.28
CA LEU A 161 10.80 9.59 -12.60
C LEU A 161 9.62 10.49 -13.01
N ARG A 162 8.71 10.81 -12.09
CA ARG A 162 7.60 11.75 -12.36
C ARG A 162 8.10 13.16 -12.69
N ARG A 163 9.12 13.65 -11.98
CA ARG A 163 9.73 14.96 -12.24
C ARG A 163 10.45 15.00 -13.60
N GLU A 164 11.16 13.93 -13.95
CA GLU A 164 11.81 13.80 -15.26
C GLU A 164 10.80 13.73 -16.40
N LEU A 165 9.71 12.97 -16.23
CA LEU A 165 8.61 12.89 -17.18
C LEU A 165 7.98 14.27 -17.41
N GLN A 166 7.65 15.00 -16.34
CA GLN A 166 7.10 16.36 -16.43
C GLN A 166 8.05 17.34 -17.13
N ARG A 167 9.36 17.23 -16.89
CA ARG A 167 10.37 18.06 -17.57
C ARG A 167 10.44 17.75 -19.06
N LYS A 168 10.45 16.47 -19.45
CA LYS A 168 10.44 16.05 -20.85
C LYS A 168 9.16 16.47 -21.55
N GLU A 169 8.00 16.33 -20.91
CA GLU A 169 6.71 16.80 -21.45
C GLU A 169 6.70 18.32 -21.64
N ALA A 170 7.25 19.09 -20.70
CA ALA A 170 7.35 20.54 -20.82
C ALA A 170 8.30 20.95 -21.96
N GLN A 171 9.44 20.28 -22.11
CA GLN A 171 10.36 20.49 -23.24
C GLN A 171 9.70 20.15 -24.58
N LEU A 172 8.96 19.04 -24.67
CA LEU A 172 8.26 18.63 -25.88
C LEU A 172 7.13 19.61 -26.26
N LYS A 173 6.43 20.17 -25.27
CA LYS A 173 5.40 21.20 -25.47
C LYS A 173 5.99 22.54 -25.89
N ALA A 174 7.20 22.87 -25.44
CA ALA A 174 7.89 24.11 -25.80
C ALA A 174 8.53 24.05 -27.19
N SER A 175 8.92 22.87 -27.68
CA SER A 175 9.56 22.69 -28.98
C SER A 175 8.59 22.64 -30.16
N VAL A 176 7.27 22.49 -29.91
CA VAL A 176 6.24 22.50 -30.96
C VAL A 176 5.41 23.78 -30.84
N PRO A 177 5.62 24.78 -31.71
CA PRO A 177 4.78 25.98 -31.73
C PRO A 177 3.32 25.58 -31.90
N LYS A 178 2.44 26.11 -31.04
CA LYS A 178 0.99 25.82 -31.07
C LYS A 178 0.36 26.00 -32.45
N ALA A 179 0.89 26.95 -33.24
CA ALA A 179 0.48 27.22 -34.62
C ALA A 179 0.82 26.09 -35.60
N GLU A 180 1.94 25.38 -35.44
CA GLU A 180 2.29 24.20 -36.26
C GLU A 180 1.41 23.00 -35.90
N LEU A 181 1.15 22.80 -34.61
CA LEU A 181 0.25 21.75 -34.12
C LEU A 181 -1.18 21.93 -34.66
N GLU A 182 -1.68 23.17 -34.65
CA GLU A 182 -2.99 23.52 -35.23
C GLU A 182 -3.02 23.42 -36.76
N LYS A 183 -1.89 23.64 -37.45
CA LYS A 183 -1.77 23.47 -38.90
C LYS A 183 -1.79 21.99 -39.29
N VAL A 184 -0.96 21.16 -38.64
CA VAL A 184 -0.92 19.71 -38.85
C VAL A 184 -2.27 19.06 -38.52
N GLN A 185 -2.93 19.46 -37.44
CA GLN A 185 -4.27 18.96 -37.11
C GLN A 185 -5.34 19.39 -38.12
N ARG A 186 -5.18 20.53 -38.80
CA ARG A 186 -6.09 20.96 -39.87
C ARG A 186 -5.86 20.16 -41.14
N GLU A 187 -4.60 19.98 -41.51
CA GLU A 187 -4.19 19.22 -42.70
C GLU A 187 -4.57 17.75 -42.54
N LEU A 188 -4.36 17.14 -41.36
CA LEU A 188 -4.76 15.77 -41.06
C LEU A 188 -6.30 15.60 -41.11
N ARG A 189 -7.07 16.55 -40.57
CA ARG A 189 -8.54 16.54 -40.65
C ARG A 189 -9.04 16.70 -42.08
N ALA A 190 -8.40 17.56 -42.88
CA ALA A 190 -8.74 17.73 -44.29
C ALA A 190 -8.39 16.48 -45.12
N HIS A 191 -7.24 15.85 -44.83
CA HIS A 191 -6.81 14.62 -45.49
C HIS A 191 -7.73 13.44 -45.16
N MET A 192 -8.07 13.26 -43.87
CA MET A 192 -9.03 12.23 -43.43
C MET A 192 -10.44 12.41 -44.00
N LYS A 193 -10.86 13.65 -44.26
CA LYS A 193 -12.16 13.95 -44.87
C LYS A 193 -12.21 13.62 -46.37
N ASN A 194 -11.04 13.59 -47.02
CA ASN A 194 -10.92 13.31 -48.46
C ASN A 194 -10.52 11.84 -48.75
N SER A 195 -10.00 11.09 -47.77
CA SER A 195 -9.44 9.76 -47.98
C SER A 195 -10.37 8.58 -47.66
N VAL A 196 -11.62 8.82 -47.25
CA VAL A 196 -12.62 7.75 -47.07
C VAL A 196 -13.89 8.14 -47.83
N ALA A 197 -14.33 7.30 -48.77
CA ALA A 197 -15.49 7.57 -49.60
C ALA A 197 -16.71 7.85 -48.71
N LYS A 198 -17.37 9.00 -48.92
CA LYS A 198 -18.50 9.53 -48.12
C LYS A 198 -19.56 8.46 -47.78
N THR A 199 -19.76 7.52 -48.68
CA THR A 199 -20.69 6.38 -48.56
C THR A 199 -20.32 5.38 -47.45
N GLU A 200 -19.05 5.14 -47.19
CA GLU A 200 -18.60 4.21 -46.14
C GLU A 200 -18.71 4.85 -44.75
N TRP A 201 -18.47 6.15 -44.65
CA TRP A 201 -18.66 6.92 -43.41
C TRP A 201 -20.13 7.00 -42.99
N GLU A 202 -21.03 7.26 -43.95
CA GLU A 202 -22.48 7.27 -43.69
C GLU A 202 -23.00 5.88 -43.30
N ALA A 203 -22.44 4.80 -43.90
CA ALA A 203 -22.76 3.43 -43.51
C ALA A 203 -22.30 3.09 -42.09
N LEU A 204 -21.09 3.51 -41.70
CA LEU A 204 -20.57 3.32 -40.34
C LEU A 204 -21.37 4.10 -39.30
N GLN A 205 -21.73 5.36 -39.60
CA GLN A 205 -22.59 6.15 -38.71
C GLN A 205 -23.96 5.50 -38.53
N LYS A 206 -24.53 4.95 -39.61
CA LYS A 206 -25.82 4.25 -39.55
C LYS A 206 -25.71 2.97 -38.72
N GLN A 207 -24.67 2.17 -38.90
CA GLN A 207 -24.41 0.98 -38.07
C GLN A 207 -24.23 1.34 -36.59
N LEU A 208 -23.54 2.43 -36.28
CA LEU A 208 -23.33 2.88 -34.91
C LEU A 208 -24.67 3.33 -34.28
N GLN A 209 -25.50 4.06 -35.02
CA GLN A 209 -26.82 4.47 -34.54
C GLN A 209 -27.78 3.28 -34.36
N THR A 210 -27.74 2.27 -35.23
CA THR A 210 -28.53 1.04 -35.06
C THR A 210 -28.13 0.30 -33.79
N LYS A 211 -26.82 0.13 -33.53
CA LYS A 211 -26.33 -0.52 -32.31
C LYS A 211 -26.70 0.25 -31.03
N ILE A 212 -26.67 1.57 -31.07
CA ILE A 212 -27.10 2.40 -29.93
C ILE A 212 -28.60 2.21 -29.67
N ALA A 213 -29.42 2.16 -30.72
CA ALA A 213 -30.86 1.94 -30.59
C ALA A 213 -31.20 0.53 -30.05
N GLU A 214 -30.50 -0.51 -30.51
CA GLU A 214 -30.63 -1.88 -29.99
C GLU A 214 -30.27 -1.97 -28.51
N ASN A 215 -29.20 -1.29 -28.08
CA ASN A 215 -28.76 -1.30 -26.68
C ASN A 215 -29.76 -0.59 -25.75
N ILE A 216 -30.34 0.53 -26.21
CA ILE A 216 -31.40 1.24 -25.48
C ILE A 216 -32.67 0.38 -25.39
N GLY A 217 -33.01 -0.37 -26.44
CA GLY A 217 -34.12 -1.32 -26.44
C GLY A 217 -33.91 -2.46 -25.44
N LEU A 218 -32.70 -3.03 -25.38
CA LEU A 218 -32.33 -4.08 -24.42
C LEU A 218 -32.38 -3.59 -22.97
N GLU A 219 -32.00 -2.33 -22.71
CA GLU A 219 -32.12 -1.70 -21.39
C GLU A 219 -33.59 -1.51 -20.98
N GLN A 220 -34.47 -1.14 -21.92
CA GLN A 220 -35.91 -1.00 -21.68
C GLN A 220 -36.60 -2.36 -21.49
N GLU A 221 -36.21 -3.39 -22.25
CA GLU A 221 -36.69 -4.76 -22.08
C GLU A 221 -36.22 -5.35 -20.74
N ASN A 222 -34.97 -5.12 -20.34
CA ASN A 222 -34.48 -5.50 -19.01
C ASN A 222 -35.24 -4.79 -17.89
N ALA A 223 -35.54 -3.49 -18.03
CA ALA A 223 -36.34 -2.75 -17.06
C ALA A 223 -37.78 -3.29 -16.99
N ARG A 224 -38.36 -3.69 -18.12
CA ARG A 224 -39.69 -4.32 -18.18
C ARG A 224 -39.69 -5.72 -17.56
N LEU A 225 -38.72 -6.57 -17.88
CA LEU A 225 -38.57 -7.90 -17.29
C LEU A 225 -38.33 -7.83 -15.78
N GLN A 226 -37.60 -6.82 -15.31
CA GLN A 226 -37.44 -6.55 -13.87
C GLN A 226 -38.75 -6.08 -13.21
N SER A 227 -39.64 -5.41 -13.94
CA SER A 227 -40.96 -4.98 -13.44
C SER A 227 -42.02 -6.10 -13.42
N GLU A 228 -41.84 -7.16 -14.23
CA GLU A 228 -42.75 -8.32 -14.30
C GLU A 228 -42.45 -9.40 -13.23
N VAL A 229 -41.32 -9.30 -12.52
CA VAL A 229 -41.04 -10.14 -11.34
C VAL A 229 -41.94 -9.71 -10.18
N LYS A 230 -43.02 -10.44 -9.94
CA LYS A 230 -43.91 -10.21 -8.80
C LYS A 230 -43.12 -10.34 -7.48
N PRO A 231 -43.20 -9.35 -6.57
CA PRO A 231 -42.61 -9.48 -5.25
C PRO A 231 -43.36 -10.55 -4.45
N ALA A 232 -42.59 -11.37 -3.71
CA ALA A 232 -43.14 -12.18 -2.63
C ALA A 232 -43.94 -11.27 -1.66
N PRO A 233 -44.98 -11.78 -0.97
CA PRO A 233 -45.94 -10.95 -0.24
C PRO A 233 -45.23 -10.02 0.74
N GLN A 234 -45.32 -8.72 0.48
CA GLN A 234 -44.83 -7.68 1.36
C GLN A 234 -45.74 -7.61 2.58
N THR A 235 -45.30 -8.14 3.71
CA THR A 235 -45.70 -7.57 5.00
C THR A 235 -45.26 -6.12 5.01
N ARG A 236 -46.24 -5.22 5.06
CA ARG A 236 -46.11 -3.77 5.19
C ARG A 236 -45.32 -3.47 6.48
N ALA A 237 -43.99 -3.41 6.37
CA ALA A 237 -43.15 -2.94 7.46
C ALA A 237 -43.25 -1.42 7.54
N ALA A 238 -43.40 -0.95 8.77
CA ALA A 238 -43.69 0.43 9.14
C ALA A 238 -42.61 1.42 8.64
N LYS A 239 -42.98 2.72 8.65
CA LYS A 239 -42.02 3.84 8.58
C LYS A 239 -40.79 3.49 9.44
N PRO A 240 -39.55 3.71 8.97
CA PRO A 240 -38.38 3.32 9.74
C PRO A 240 -38.43 4.02 11.09
N ASP A 241 -38.31 3.20 12.14
CA ASP A 241 -37.96 3.63 13.48
C ASP A 241 -36.74 4.54 13.43
N LYS A 242 -36.62 5.44 14.41
CA LYS A 242 -35.53 6.42 14.52
C LYS A 242 -34.18 5.80 14.14
N ALA A 243 -33.48 6.39 13.17
CA ALA A 243 -32.16 5.97 12.72
C ALA A 243 -31.24 5.69 13.92
N LYS A 244 -30.44 4.62 13.84
CA LYS A 244 -29.51 4.25 14.91
C LYS A 244 -28.44 5.33 15.00
N ARG A 245 -28.47 6.10 16.09
CA ARG A 245 -27.51 7.17 16.34
C ARG A 245 -26.21 6.58 16.88
N LEU A 246 -25.15 6.68 16.09
CA LEU A 246 -23.79 6.32 16.48
C LEU A 246 -23.04 7.54 17.04
N ARG A 247 -22.01 7.30 17.85
CA ARG A 247 -21.15 8.37 18.34
C ARG A 247 -20.34 9.02 17.21
N ASP A 248 -20.43 10.34 17.13
CA ASP A 248 -19.76 11.19 16.14
C ASP A 248 -18.51 11.91 16.70
N GLN A 249 -18.38 12.01 18.03
CA GLN A 249 -17.23 12.65 18.69
C GLN A 249 -16.11 11.65 19.01
N PRO A 250 -14.85 11.90 18.60
CA PRO A 250 -13.71 11.04 18.93
C PRO A 250 -13.47 10.93 20.44
N LYS A 251 -12.98 9.78 20.88
CA LYS A 251 -12.65 9.49 22.29
C LYS A 251 -11.35 8.69 22.39
N LYS A 252 -10.67 8.81 23.53
CA LYS A 252 -9.65 7.85 23.95
C LYS A 252 -10.34 6.61 24.54
N LEU A 253 -10.19 5.46 23.91
CA LEU A 253 -10.84 4.21 24.27
C LEU A 253 -9.80 3.17 24.69
N SER A 254 -10.00 2.60 25.86
CA SER A 254 -9.30 1.38 26.29
C SER A 254 -9.85 0.15 25.57
N LEU A 255 -9.10 -0.96 25.61
CA LEU A 255 -9.52 -2.23 25.03
C LEU A 255 -10.86 -2.73 25.61
N GLU A 256 -11.05 -2.58 26.92
CA GLU A 256 -12.27 -3.02 27.59
C GLU A 256 -13.48 -2.17 27.21
N GLU A 257 -13.30 -0.87 27.02
CA GLU A 257 -14.36 0.00 26.49
C GLU A 257 -14.74 -0.36 25.04
N VAL A 258 -13.77 -0.75 24.21
CA VAL A 258 -14.04 -1.21 22.84
C VAL A 258 -14.81 -2.52 22.85
N LYS A 259 -14.40 -3.51 23.64
CA LYS A 259 -15.14 -4.79 23.78
C LYS A 259 -16.57 -4.55 24.27
N ALA A 260 -16.73 -3.69 25.28
CA ALA A 260 -18.05 -3.32 25.80
C ALA A 260 -18.91 -2.63 24.73
N MET A 261 -18.33 -1.74 23.93
CA MET A 261 -19.01 -1.09 22.80
C MET A 261 -19.46 -2.12 21.76
N LEU A 262 -18.58 -3.02 21.33
CA LEU A 262 -18.92 -4.06 20.34
C LEU A 262 -20.08 -4.93 20.82
N ALA A 263 -20.02 -5.40 22.08
CA ALA A 263 -21.07 -6.20 22.68
C ALA A 263 -22.40 -5.43 22.82
N LYS A 264 -22.35 -4.20 23.33
CA LYS A 264 -23.53 -3.34 23.52
C LYS A 264 -24.23 -3.01 22.20
N GLU A 265 -23.45 -2.68 21.17
CA GLU A 265 -23.98 -2.28 19.88
C GLU A 265 -24.30 -3.47 18.96
N GLY A 266 -23.85 -4.68 19.34
CA GLY A 266 -24.02 -5.90 18.57
C GLY A 266 -23.15 -5.94 17.31
N PHE A 267 -22.03 -5.22 17.28
CA PHE A 267 -21.14 -5.16 16.11
C PHE A 267 -20.25 -6.40 16.04
N TYR A 268 -20.11 -6.93 14.83
CA TYR A 268 -19.27 -8.09 14.59
C TYR A 268 -17.78 -7.75 14.77
N ASP A 269 -17.08 -8.62 15.49
CA ASP A 269 -15.63 -8.71 15.53
C ASP A 269 -15.26 -10.19 15.71
N ASP A 270 -14.44 -10.75 14.83
CA ASP A 270 -14.12 -12.19 14.81
C ASP A 270 -13.47 -12.68 16.11
N ARG A 271 -12.80 -11.78 16.86
CA ARG A 271 -12.11 -12.13 18.10
C ARG A 271 -12.96 -11.87 19.34
N TRP A 272 -13.71 -10.78 19.36
CA TRP A 272 -14.34 -10.29 20.59
C TRP A 272 -15.86 -10.34 20.59
N ASN A 273 -16.51 -10.42 19.42
CA ASN A 273 -17.96 -10.47 19.32
C ASN A 273 -18.43 -11.18 18.03
N LYS A 274 -18.07 -12.46 17.90
CA LYS A 274 -18.29 -13.26 16.68
C LYS A 274 -19.78 -13.44 16.31
N ASP A 275 -20.66 -13.38 17.30
CA ASP A 275 -22.11 -13.47 17.12
C ASP A 275 -22.77 -12.09 16.93
N GLY A 276 -21.98 -11.01 16.90
CA GLY A 276 -22.45 -9.66 16.61
C GLY A 276 -23.23 -9.63 15.30
N LYS A 277 -24.47 -9.13 15.34
CA LYS A 277 -25.36 -9.12 14.18
C LYS A 277 -25.11 -7.94 13.23
N GLY A 278 -24.38 -6.92 13.67
CA GLY A 278 -24.19 -5.67 12.94
C GLY A 278 -25.47 -4.85 12.85
N ILE A 279 -25.50 -3.90 11.92
CA ILE A 279 -26.68 -3.13 11.56
C ILE A 279 -27.21 -3.66 10.23
N ILE A 280 -28.53 -3.74 10.09
CA ILE A 280 -29.16 -3.95 8.78
C ILE A 280 -29.18 -2.60 8.06
N HIS A 281 -28.18 -2.38 7.22
CA HIS A 281 -28.01 -1.13 6.50
C HIS A 281 -29.02 -0.96 5.36
N GLN A 282 -29.26 0.31 5.00
CA GLN A 282 -30.07 0.70 3.86
C GLN A 282 -29.27 1.66 3.00
N TYR A 283 -28.36 1.10 2.20
CA TYR A 283 -27.43 1.88 1.40
C TYR A 283 -28.07 2.42 0.11
N GLU A 284 -27.77 3.68 -0.18
CA GLU A 284 -28.07 4.33 -1.45
C GLU A 284 -26.78 4.97 -1.99
N THR A 285 -26.29 4.50 -3.13
CA THR A 285 -25.12 5.09 -3.79
C THR A 285 -25.51 6.32 -4.61
N LYS A 286 -24.78 7.42 -4.47
CA LYS A 286 -24.95 8.62 -5.31
C LYS A 286 -23.62 9.15 -5.81
N LYS A 287 -23.66 9.76 -6.99
CA LYS A 287 -22.57 10.59 -7.50
C LYS A 287 -22.99 12.06 -7.34
N LEU A 288 -22.30 12.77 -6.44
CA LEU A 288 -22.55 14.18 -6.15
C LEU A 288 -21.32 14.96 -6.60
N GLY A 289 -21.47 15.79 -7.63
CA GLY A 289 -20.34 16.51 -8.24
C GLY A 289 -19.25 15.55 -8.73
N ASP A 290 -18.05 15.71 -8.22
CA ASP A 290 -16.87 14.89 -8.49
C ASP A 290 -16.74 13.65 -7.57
N GLY A 291 -17.60 13.52 -6.56
CA GLY A 291 -17.51 12.50 -5.52
C GLY A 291 -18.58 11.41 -5.59
N ALA A 292 -18.16 10.15 -5.47
CA ALA A 292 -19.06 9.03 -5.24
C ALA A 292 -19.22 8.78 -3.73
N VAL A 293 -20.47 8.73 -3.27
CA VAL A 293 -20.85 8.62 -1.86
C VAL A 293 -21.85 7.49 -1.63
N VAL A 294 -21.88 6.97 -0.40
CA VAL A 294 -22.86 6.01 0.08
C VAL A 294 -23.66 6.67 1.21
N LEU A 295 -24.96 6.84 0.99
CA LEU A 295 -25.91 7.24 2.03
C LEU A 295 -26.39 5.99 2.75
N ASP A 296 -26.30 5.96 4.07
CA ASP A 296 -26.87 4.88 4.87
C ASP A 296 -28.10 5.37 5.63
N HIS A 297 -29.30 5.01 5.15
CA HIS A 297 -30.56 5.44 5.75
C HIS A 297 -30.81 4.80 7.13
N ALA A 298 -30.08 3.74 7.51
CA ALA A 298 -30.20 3.11 8.81
C ALA A 298 -29.49 3.90 9.93
N THR A 299 -28.36 4.53 9.63
CA THR A 299 -27.56 5.33 10.58
C THR A 299 -27.67 6.84 10.37
N GLY A 300 -28.14 7.27 9.18
CA GLY A 300 -28.17 8.66 8.77
C GLY A 300 -26.81 9.21 8.34
N LEU A 301 -25.78 8.37 8.26
CA LEU A 301 -24.42 8.76 7.89
C LEU A 301 -24.25 8.77 6.37
N MET A 302 -23.38 9.66 5.90
CA MET A 302 -22.90 9.65 4.53
C MET A 302 -21.41 9.33 4.50
N TRP A 303 -21.05 8.38 3.65
CA TRP A 303 -19.69 7.86 3.55
C TRP A 303 -19.11 8.17 2.18
N GLN A 304 -17.79 8.39 2.15
CA GLN A 304 -17.04 8.29 0.90
C GLN A 304 -17.14 6.84 0.38
N GLN A 305 -17.61 6.64 -0.86
CA GLN A 305 -17.78 5.30 -1.44
C GLN A 305 -16.44 4.59 -1.66
N SER A 306 -15.43 5.36 -2.06
CA SER A 306 -14.02 4.96 -2.00
C SER A 306 -13.33 5.69 -0.85
N GLY A 307 -12.02 5.70 -0.83
CA GLY A 307 -11.23 6.34 0.21
C GLY A 307 -9.97 6.98 -0.36
N SER A 308 -8.94 7.11 0.48
CA SER A 308 -7.61 7.44 -0.01
C SER A 308 -7.13 6.36 -0.99
N PRO A 309 -6.43 6.73 -2.08
CA PRO A 309 -5.93 5.74 -3.05
C PRO A 309 -4.75 4.93 -2.51
N ASN A 310 -4.05 5.47 -1.51
CA ASN A 310 -2.92 4.82 -0.84
C ASN A 310 -3.16 4.82 0.67
N ALA A 311 -2.56 3.86 1.36
CA ALA A 311 -2.46 3.88 2.81
C ALA A 311 -1.51 5.00 3.26
N VAL A 312 -1.85 5.68 4.34
CA VAL A 312 -1.17 6.88 4.83
C VAL A 312 -0.99 6.83 6.34
N THR A 313 -0.04 7.60 6.87
CA THR A 313 0.10 7.80 8.32
C THR A 313 -1.09 8.55 8.89
N TYR A 314 -1.29 8.51 10.21
CA TYR A 314 -2.40 9.22 10.83
C TYR A 314 -2.34 10.74 10.57
N ALA A 315 -1.15 11.34 10.66
CA ALA A 315 -0.97 12.76 10.34
C ALA A 315 -1.30 13.09 8.88
N ALA A 316 -0.98 12.18 7.94
CA ALA A 316 -1.35 12.32 6.54
C ALA A 316 -2.86 12.07 6.31
N ALA A 317 -3.52 11.25 7.13
CA ALA A 317 -4.97 11.10 7.13
C ALA A 317 -5.68 12.40 7.52
N GLU A 318 -5.17 13.12 8.53
CA GLU A 318 -5.68 14.45 8.88
C GLU A 318 -5.48 15.47 7.75
N SER A 319 -4.36 15.39 7.02
CA SER A 319 -4.15 16.20 5.82
C SER A 319 -5.13 15.86 4.70
N TYR A 320 -5.43 14.58 4.49
CA TYR A 320 -6.43 14.12 3.52
C TYR A 320 -7.84 14.65 3.86
N VAL A 321 -8.22 14.66 5.16
CA VAL A 321 -9.47 15.26 5.61
C VAL A 321 -9.52 16.76 5.25
N ARG A 322 -8.45 17.51 5.58
CA ARG A 322 -8.37 18.95 5.26
C ARG A 322 -8.45 19.22 3.77
N GLU A 323 -7.75 18.43 2.96
CA GLU A 323 -7.76 18.52 1.50
C GLU A 323 -9.18 18.32 0.94
N LYS A 324 -9.86 17.24 1.32
CA LYS A 324 -11.22 16.94 0.85
C LYS A 324 -12.24 18.01 1.26
N ASN A 325 -12.09 18.57 2.45
CA ASN A 325 -12.93 19.66 2.91
C ASN A 325 -12.69 20.97 2.16
N ASN A 326 -11.43 21.28 1.84
CA ASN A 326 -11.08 22.45 1.02
C ASN A 326 -11.59 22.33 -0.41
N GLU A 327 -11.55 21.11 -0.98
CA GLU A 327 -12.08 20.79 -2.30
C GLU A 327 -13.62 20.77 -2.36
N ARG A 328 -14.29 20.81 -1.20
CA ARG A 328 -15.73 20.59 -1.08
C ARG A 328 -16.17 19.28 -1.72
N PHE A 329 -15.46 18.19 -1.44
CA PHE A 329 -15.78 16.87 -1.99
C PHE A 329 -17.28 16.54 -1.85
N ALA A 330 -17.91 16.15 -2.96
CA ALA A 330 -19.35 15.90 -3.04
C ALA A 330 -20.25 17.09 -2.63
N GLY A 331 -19.73 18.32 -2.69
CA GLY A 331 -20.39 19.57 -2.30
C GLY A 331 -20.20 19.96 -0.83
N PHE A 332 -19.39 19.22 -0.08
CA PHE A 332 -19.38 19.27 1.39
C PHE A 332 -17.98 19.50 1.97
N ASN A 333 -17.90 20.15 3.14
CA ASN A 333 -16.64 20.59 3.76
C ASN A 333 -16.49 20.23 5.26
N ASP A 334 -17.32 19.32 5.73
CA ASP A 334 -17.43 18.82 7.11
C ASP A 334 -17.13 17.31 7.19
N TRP A 335 -16.41 16.77 6.22
CA TRP A 335 -15.92 15.39 6.24
C TRP A 335 -14.92 15.20 7.38
N ARG A 336 -14.96 14.02 7.99
CA ARG A 336 -14.04 13.63 9.07
C ARG A 336 -13.66 12.17 8.99
N LEU A 337 -12.65 11.78 9.79
CA LEU A 337 -12.42 10.38 10.09
C LEU A 337 -13.61 9.83 10.89
N PRO A 338 -14.01 8.57 10.65
CA PRO A 338 -15.07 7.93 11.43
C PRO A 338 -14.57 7.66 12.85
N THR A 339 -15.48 7.67 13.82
CA THR A 339 -15.19 7.03 15.11
C THR A 339 -15.06 5.52 14.90
N LEU A 340 -14.45 4.81 15.85
CA LEU A 340 -14.36 3.36 15.79
C LEU A 340 -15.75 2.72 15.80
N GLU A 341 -16.71 3.31 16.50
CA GLU A 341 -18.09 2.85 16.55
C GLU A 341 -18.76 2.93 15.16
N GLU A 342 -18.59 4.05 14.46
CA GLU A 342 -19.07 4.21 13.09
C GLU A 342 -18.37 3.24 12.12
N ALA A 343 -17.04 3.12 12.21
CA ALA A 343 -16.28 2.22 11.33
C ALA A 343 -16.64 0.74 11.54
N MET A 344 -16.84 0.32 12.79
CA MET A 344 -17.25 -1.04 13.13
C MET A 344 -18.72 -1.32 12.79
N SER A 345 -19.56 -0.29 12.68
CA SER A 345 -20.93 -0.47 12.21
C SER A 345 -20.98 -1.03 10.78
N LEU A 346 -20.00 -0.70 9.94
CA LEU A 346 -19.87 -1.20 8.56
C LEU A 346 -19.36 -2.65 8.47
N MET A 347 -18.94 -3.25 9.60
CA MET A 347 -18.35 -4.57 9.62
C MET A 347 -19.42 -5.64 9.41
N GLU A 348 -19.26 -6.43 8.34
CA GLU A 348 -20.15 -7.53 8.02
C GLU A 348 -19.72 -8.82 8.73
N ARG A 349 -20.67 -9.73 8.97
CA ARG A 349 -20.38 -11.04 9.60
C ARG A 349 -19.69 -12.00 8.66
N GLU A 350 -19.90 -11.81 7.37
CA GLU A 350 -19.39 -12.64 6.31
C GLU A 350 -18.67 -11.75 5.30
N LYS A 351 -17.75 -12.35 4.55
CA LYS A 351 -17.02 -11.65 3.51
C LYS A 351 -17.95 -11.41 2.32
N LYS A 352 -18.61 -10.25 2.27
CA LYS A 352 -19.56 -9.90 1.21
C LYS A 352 -18.89 -9.25 0.00
N ASN A 353 -17.78 -8.53 0.20
CA ASN A 353 -17.05 -7.88 -0.88
C ASN A 353 -15.72 -8.59 -1.18
N GLY A 354 -15.86 -9.81 -1.71
CA GLY A 354 -14.74 -10.72 -1.98
C GLY A 354 -14.09 -11.26 -0.73
N ALA A 355 -12.87 -10.79 -0.42
CA ALA A 355 -12.17 -11.22 0.79
C ALA A 355 -12.46 -10.35 2.03
N LEU A 356 -13.33 -9.33 1.88
CA LEU A 356 -13.57 -8.30 2.89
C LEU A 356 -14.96 -8.44 3.56
N TYR A 357 -14.98 -8.24 4.87
CA TYR A 357 -16.13 -8.12 5.76
C TYR A 357 -16.77 -6.72 5.68
N ILE A 358 -17.14 -6.30 4.47
CA ILE A 358 -17.85 -5.05 4.20
C ILE A 358 -18.77 -5.22 3.01
N ASP A 359 -19.82 -4.40 2.92
CA ASP A 359 -20.78 -4.45 1.82
C ASP A 359 -20.14 -4.08 0.45
N PRO A 360 -20.55 -4.73 -0.67
CA PRO A 360 -20.08 -4.43 -2.02
C PRO A 360 -20.32 -3.01 -2.53
N VAL A 361 -21.20 -2.21 -1.90
CA VAL A 361 -21.35 -0.80 -2.27
C VAL A 361 -20.08 0.02 -2.05
N PHE A 362 -19.16 -0.44 -1.19
CA PHE A 362 -17.89 0.22 -0.90
C PHE A 362 -16.75 -0.31 -1.78
N ASP A 363 -15.81 0.57 -2.12
CA ASP A 363 -14.59 0.20 -2.85
C ASP A 363 -13.69 -0.77 -2.04
N ARG A 364 -13.10 -1.74 -2.74
CA ARG A 364 -12.30 -2.84 -2.16
C ARG A 364 -10.87 -2.45 -1.79
N THR A 365 -10.41 -1.28 -2.21
CA THR A 365 -9.04 -0.82 -1.97
C THR A 365 -8.78 -0.62 -0.48
N GLN A 366 -9.76 -0.07 0.25
CA GLN A 366 -9.61 0.24 1.67
C GLN A 366 -9.94 -0.97 2.56
N GLN A 367 -9.00 -1.92 2.59
CA GLN A 367 -9.10 -3.17 3.36
C GLN A 367 -9.05 -2.97 4.88
N TRP A 368 -8.56 -1.82 5.30
CA TRP A 368 -8.51 -1.33 6.68
C TRP A 368 -8.48 0.19 6.68
N ILE A 369 -9.08 0.82 7.68
CA ILE A 369 -9.17 2.28 7.74
C ILE A 369 -8.79 2.83 9.11
N TRP A 370 -8.17 4.01 9.09
CA TRP A 370 -8.00 4.82 10.29
C TRP A 370 -9.36 5.22 10.88
N THR A 371 -9.42 5.26 12.20
CA THR A 371 -10.54 5.86 12.95
C THR A 371 -10.03 7.02 13.80
N ALA A 372 -10.91 7.93 14.17
CA ALA A 372 -10.56 9.10 14.96
C ALA A 372 -10.23 8.78 16.43
N ASP A 373 -10.61 7.59 16.91
CA ASP A 373 -10.45 7.23 18.32
C ASP A 373 -9.01 6.85 18.67
N ARG A 374 -8.54 7.35 19.80
CA ARG A 374 -7.20 7.09 20.33
C ARG A 374 -7.21 5.88 21.27
N TYR A 375 -6.13 5.13 21.32
CA TYR A 375 -5.86 4.21 22.43
C TYR A 375 -4.87 4.85 23.42
N SER A 376 -3.79 5.42 22.88
CA SER A 376 -2.79 6.21 23.61
C SER A 376 -2.47 7.51 22.86
N GLU A 377 -1.55 8.32 23.39
CA GLU A 377 -1.04 9.50 22.67
C GLU A 377 -0.34 9.14 21.35
N SER A 378 0.16 7.91 21.24
CA SER A 378 0.94 7.42 20.10
C SER A 378 0.19 6.39 19.25
N SER A 379 -1.07 6.08 19.55
CA SER A 379 -1.84 5.04 18.85
C SER A 379 -3.32 5.39 18.66
N CYS A 380 -3.86 4.93 17.54
CA CYS A 380 -5.27 5.09 17.17
C CYS A 380 -5.88 3.73 16.86
N TRP A 381 -7.19 3.63 17.05
CA TRP A 381 -7.95 2.47 16.63
C TRP A 381 -8.10 2.42 15.11
N VAL A 382 -8.11 1.20 14.58
CA VAL A 382 -8.23 0.88 13.16
C VAL A 382 -9.28 -0.21 13.00
N ALA A 383 -10.14 -0.08 11.99
CA ALA A 383 -11.04 -1.14 11.55
C ALA A 383 -10.40 -1.95 10.41
N TYR A 384 -10.40 -3.28 10.51
CA TYR A 384 -9.82 -4.23 9.57
C TYR A 384 -10.91 -5.05 8.87
N PHE A 385 -11.37 -4.58 7.71
CA PHE A 385 -12.36 -5.31 6.92
C PHE A 385 -11.80 -6.60 6.31
N PHE A 386 -10.47 -6.73 6.14
CA PHE A 386 -9.88 -7.99 5.68
C PHE A 386 -9.92 -9.11 6.73
N ASN A 387 -9.74 -8.75 8.01
CA ASN A 387 -9.69 -9.69 9.12
C ASN A 387 -11.02 -9.80 9.89
N GLY A 388 -11.95 -8.87 9.69
CA GLY A 388 -13.24 -8.87 10.39
C GLY A 388 -13.13 -8.39 11.84
N GLY A 389 -12.46 -7.27 12.10
CA GLY A 389 -12.36 -6.76 13.49
C GLY A 389 -11.64 -5.42 13.61
N CYS A 390 -11.28 -5.01 14.83
CA CYS A 390 -10.51 -3.79 15.08
C CYS A 390 -9.30 -3.98 16.00
N ASN A 391 -8.30 -3.10 15.88
CA ASN A 391 -7.15 -3.06 16.78
C ASN A 391 -6.52 -1.67 16.86
N ASP A 392 -5.79 -1.37 17.94
CA ASP A 392 -5.00 -0.14 18.01
C ASP A 392 -3.67 -0.30 17.23
N ARG A 393 -3.21 0.81 16.66
CA ARG A 393 -1.95 0.88 15.91
C ARG A 393 -1.27 2.21 16.11
N LEU A 394 0.06 2.17 16.04
CA LEU A 394 0.89 3.35 16.18
C LEU A 394 0.60 4.35 15.05
N VAL A 395 0.52 5.64 15.38
CA VAL A 395 0.11 6.72 14.46
C VAL A 395 0.98 6.85 13.20
N PHE A 396 2.17 6.27 13.21
CA PHE A 396 3.11 6.26 12.08
C PHE A 396 2.94 5.05 11.14
N ASN A 397 2.08 4.09 11.45
CA ASN A 397 1.74 3.00 10.54
C ASN A 397 0.89 3.52 9.37
N TYR A 398 0.68 2.70 8.33
CA TYR A 398 -0.01 3.10 7.12
C TYR A 398 -1.37 2.40 7.01
N PHE A 399 -2.45 3.18 7.05
CA PHE A 399 -3.82 2.70 6.85
C PHE A 399 -4.56 3.62 5.88
N TYR A 400 -5.58 3.08 5.21
CA TYR A 400 -6.39 3.90 4.33
C TYR A 400 -7.30 4.84 5.10
N VAL A 401 -7.87 5.80 4.39
CA VAL A 401 -8.86 6.73 4.92
C VAL A 401 -10.17 6.53 4.19
N ARG A 402 -11.27 6.46 4.92
CA ARG A 402 -12.63 6.56 4.38
C ARG A 402 -13.37 7.58 5.21
N LEU A 403 -13.80 8.67 4.58
CA LEU A 403 -14.42 9.77 5.29
C LEU A 403 -15.90 9.50 5.54
N VAL A 404 -16.40 10.07 6.64
CA VAL A 404 -17.81 10.06 7.02
C VAL A 404 -18.25 11.49 7.38
N ARG A 405 -19.55 11.75 7.32
CA ARG A 405 -20.20 12.96 7.79
C ARG A 405 -21.61 12.68 8.31
#